data_AF-A0A7Y9XB98-F1
#
_entry.id   AF-A0A7Y9XB98-F1
#
_cell.length_a   1.000
_cell.length_b   1.000
_cell.length_c   1.000
_cell.angle_alpha   90.00
_cell.angle_beta   90.00
_cell.angle_gamma   90.00
#
_symmetry.space_group_name_H-M   'P 1'
#
loop_
_entity.id
_entity.type
_entity.pdbx_description
1 polymer ?
#
loop_
_entity_poly.entity_id
_entity_poly.type
_entity_poly.pdbx_seq_one_letter_code
_entity_poly.pdbx_strand_id
1 'polypeptide(L)'
;MSLADITRDAVLKTITEYDELGQETFLATYGFKPARFYALLHEGRQYDSKAVCGVAHKHVNGDVLRSSDFSGGDATVGRKLHSLGFVVRSPRDPD
;
A
#
# COMPACT_ATOMS: atom_id res chain seq x y z
N MET A 1 11.13 0.04 -13.72
CA MET A 1 11.11 -0.48 -12.33
C MET A 1 9.66 -0.56 -11.94
N SER A 2 9.16 -1.75 -11.66
CA SER A 2 7.72 -2.01 -11.62
C SER A 2 7.30 -2.47 -10.24
N LEU A 3 6.09 -2.09 -9.85
CA LEU A 3 5.30 -2.67 -8.76
C LEU A 3 5.27 -4.22 -8.73
N ALA A 4 5.74 -4.88 -9.79
CA ALA A 4 5.77 -6.32 -9.95
C ALA A 4 6.67 -7.03 -8.93
N ASP A 5 7.71 -6.38 -8.42
CA ASP A 5 8.64 -7.02 -7.47
C ASP A 5 8.13 -7.04 -6.03
N ILE A 6 7.01 -6.37 -5.73
CA ILE A 6 6.44 -6.37 -4.37
C ILE A 6 6.03 -7.79 -3.99
N THR A 7 6.54 -8.26 -2.86
CA THR A 7 6.23 -9.57 -2.27
C THR A 7 5.28 -9.43 -1.08
N ARG A 8 4.61 -10.54 -0.72
CA ARG A 8 3.70 -10.58 0.43
C ARG A 8 4.44 -10.30 1.75
N ASP A 9 5.65 -10.80 1.92
CA ASP A 9 6.48 -10.58 3.11
C ASP A 9 6.79 -9.10 3.33
N ALA A 10 7.15 -8.39 2.25
CA ALA A 10 7.39 -6.96 2.31
C ALA A 10 6.14 -6.18 2.73
N VAL A 11 4.96 -6.54 2.19
CA VAL A 11 3.68 -5.94 2.58
C VAL A 11 3.38 -6.18 4.06
N LEU A 12 3.57 -7.41 4.56
CA LEU A 12 3.34 -7.73 5.97
C LEU A 12 4.27 -6.93 6.89
N LYS A 13 5.57 -6.84 6.58
CA LYS A 13 6.51 -6.01 7.34
C LYS A 13 6.08 -4.54 7.38
N THR A 14 5.67 -4.00 6.24
CA THR A 14 5.17 -2.63 6.15
C THR A 14 3.89 -2.44 6.97
N ILE A 15 2.97 -3.41 6.98
CA ILE A 15 1.76 -3.35 7.80
C ILE A 15 2.12 -3.34 9.29
N THR A 16 3.06 -4.17 9.73
CA THR A 16 3.55 -4.17 11.12
C THR A 16 4.13 -2.81 11.49
N GLU A 17 5.01 -2.25 10.66
CA GLU A 17 5.59 -0.92 10.89
C GLU A 17 4.54 0.19 10.89
N TYR A 18 3.54 0.09 10.01
CA TYR A 18 2.39 1.00 9.99
C TYR A 18 1.57 0.90 11.29
N ASP A 19 1.43 -0.29 11.85
CA ASP A 19 0.75 -0.52 13.12
C ASP A 19 1.51 0.11 14.30
N GLU A 20 2.84 -0.06 14.30
CA GLU A 20 3.73 0.46 15.34
C GLU A 20 3.85 2.00 15.30
N LEU A 21 3.97 2.59 14.12
CA LEU A 21 4.08 4.04 13.93
C LEU A 21 2.72 4.76 14.00
N GLY A 22 1.66 4.09 13.56
CA GLY A 22 0.35 4.67 13.30
C GLY A 22 0.26 5.40 11.95
N GLN A 23 -0.97 5.53 11.45
CA GLN A 23 -1.27 6.10 10.12
C GLN A 23 -0.61 7.46 9.89
N GLU A 24 -0.84 8.44 10.77
CA GLU A 24 -0.36 9.81 10.57
C GLU A 24 1.18 9.88 10.52
N THR A 25 1.85 9.20 11.46
CA THR A 25 3.31 9.15 11.53
C THR A 25 3.91 8.45 10.32
N PHE A 26 3.32 7.33 9.89
CA PHE A 26 3.75 6.59 8.73
C PHE A 26 3.64 7.45 7.46
N LEU A 27 2.48 8.08 7.26
CA LEU A 27 2.24 8.96 6.12
C LEU A 27 3.20 10.15 6.11
N ALA A 28 3.43 10.79 7.27
CA ALA A 28 4.37 11.91 7.39
C ALA A 28 5.83 11.50 7.12
N THR A 29 6.26 10.36 7.68
CA THR A 29 7.61 9.81 7.53
C THR A 29 7.95 9.54 6.06
N TYR A 30 7.00 8.93 5.34
CA TYR A 30 7.20 8.50 3.96
C TYR A 30 6.69 9.51 2.92
N GLY A 31 6.06 10.61 3.35
CA GLY A 31 5.50 11.64 2.47
C GLY A 31 4.27 11.19 1.67
N PHE A 32 3.51 10.22 2.20
CA PHE A 32 2.24 9.80 1.61
C PHE A 32 1.09 10.64 2.13
N LYS A 33 -0.03 10.59 1.39
CA LYS A 33 -1.29 11.21 1.79
C LYS A 33 -2.32 10.11 2.08
N PRO A 34 -3.26 10.36 3.01
CA PRO A 34 -4.31 9.39 3.31
C PRO A 34 -5.13 9.07 2.05
N ALA A 35 -5.37 7.78 1.82
CA ALA A 35 -6.13 7.26 0.71
C ALA A 35 -7.62 7.52 0.95
N ARG A 36 -8.25 8.26 0.04
CA ARG A 36 -9.69 8.56 0.11
C ARG A 36 -10.58 7.45 -0.44
N PHE A 37 -10.00 6.51 -1.18
CA PHE A 37 -10.75 5.64 -2.09
C PHE A 37 -10.25 4.19 -2.06
N TYR A 38 -8.94 3.96 -2.13
CA TYR A 38 -8.38 2.61 -2.19
C TYR A 38 -7.67 2.25 -0.87
N ALA A 39 -8.35 1.48 -0.03
CA ALA A 39 -7.82 1.01 1.24
C ALA A 39 -7.55 -0.50 1.20
N LEU A 40 -6.37 -0.92 1.62
CA LEU A 40 -6.05 -2.33 1.82
C LEU A 40 -6.69 -2.81 3.13
N LEU A 41 -7.50 -3.86 3.06
CA LEU A 41 -7.99 -4.57 4.23
C LEU A 41 -7.02 -5.69 4.61
N HIS A 42 -6.58 -5.66 5.86
CA HIS A 42 -5.82 -6.73 6.47
C HIS A 42 -6.25 -6.89 7.93
N GLU A 43 -6.60 -8.11 8.33
CA GLU A 43 -7.02 -8.43 9.71
C GLU A 43 -8.15 -7.53 10.26
N GLY A 44 -9.10 -7.13 9.41
CA GLY A 44 -10.20 -6.24 9.79
C GLY A 44 -9.83 -4.76 9.92
N ARG A 45 -8.56 -4.40 9.68
CA ARG A 45 -8.06 -3.03 9.64
C ARG A 45 -7.91 -2.54 8.21
N GLN A 46 -8.04 -1.23 8.03
CA GLN A 46 -7.89 -0.55 6.75
C GLN A 46 -6.56 0.20 6.73
N TYR A 47 -5.82 0.02 5.65
CA TYR A 47 -4.50 0.61 5.45
C TYR A 47 -4.45 1.35 4.11
N ASP A 48 -3.60 2.37 4.03
CA ASP A 48 -3.42 3.14 2.80
C ASP A 48 -2.68 2.29 1.76
N SER A 49 -3.40 1.74 0.79
CA SER A 49 -2.85 0.77 -0.19
C SER A 49 -1.62 1.30 -0.95
N LYS A 50 -1.61 2.60 -1.30
CA LYS A 50 -0.44 3.28 -1.90
C LYS A 50 0.75 3.39 -0.97
N ALA A 51 0.50 3.77 0.29
CA ALA A 51 1.57 3.98 1.25
C ALA A 51 2.22 2.62 1.60
N VAL A 52 1.38 1.60 1.82
CA VAL A 52 1.84 0.22 2.05
C VAL A 52 2.63 -0.29 0.84
N CYS A 53 2.12 -0.16 -0.39
CA CYS A 53 2.87 -0.63 -1.57
C CYS A 53 4.18 0.16 -1.81
N GLY A 54 4.18 1.46 -1.57
CA GLY A 54 5.37 2.28 -1.75
C GLY A 54 6.52 1.89 -0.82
N VAL A 55 6.19 1.61 0.45
CA VAL A 55 7.17 1.16 1.45
C VAL A 55 7.49 -0.33 1.31
N ALA A 56 6.52 -1.17 0.97
CA ALA A 56 6.78 -2.58 0.64
C ALA A 56 7.80 -2.70 -0.51
N HIS A 57 7.72 -1.81 -1.51
CA HIS A 57 8.72 -1.76 -2.57
C HIS A 57 10.13 -1.41 -2.05
N LYS A 58 10.24 -0.50 -1.08
CA LYS A 58 11.52 -0.16 -0.42
C LYS A 58 12.15 -1.39 0.23
N HIS A 59 11.37 -2.29 0.83
CA HIS A 59 11.92 -3.51 1.42
C HIS A 59 12.45 -4.52 0.38
N VAL A 60 11.99 -4.46 -0.87
CA VAL A 60 12.45 -5.37 -1.94
C VAL A 60 13.58 -4.75 -2.76
N ASN A 61 13.40 -3.50 -3.21
CA ASN A 61 14.30 -2.82 -4.15
C ASN A 61 15.17 -1.75 -3.49
N GLY A 62 14.94 -1.39 -2.22
CA GLY A 62 15.67 -0.34 -1.51
C GLY A 62 15.06 1.06 -1.65
N ASP A 63 14.21 1.30 -2.65
CA ASP A 63 13.62 2.60 -2.94
C ASP A 63 12.11 2.66 -2.66
N VAL A 64 11.67 3.77 -2.05
CA VAL A 64 10.24 4.05 -1.85
C VAL A 64 9.62 4.56 -3.16
N LEU A 65 8.62 3.86 -3.67
CA LEU A 65 7.83 4.34 -4.80
C LEU A 65 6.81 5.37 -4.32
N ARG A 66 6.86 6.60 -4.82
CA ARG A 66 5.85 7.60 -4.46
C ARG A 66 4.56 7.36 -5.21
N SER A 67 3.49 7.95 -4.70
CA SER A 67 2.16 7.97 -5.33
C SER A 67 2.20 8.36 -6.81
N SER A 68 3.12 9.27 -7.18
CA SER A 68 3.34 9.79 -8.53
C SER A 68 4.10 8.83 -9.44
N ASP A 69 4.90 7.93 -8.88
CA ASP A 69 5.68 6.95 -9.65
C ASP A 69 4.82 5.77 -10.12
N PHE A 70 3.65 5.59 -9.52
CA PHE A 70 2.70 4.56 -9.95
C PHE A 70 2.01 4.95 -11.27
N SER A 71 2.58 4.51 -12.39
CA SER A 71 1.90 4.54 -13.68
C SER A 71 0.67 3.61 -13.66
N GLY A 72 -0.52 4.21 -13.57
CA GLY A 72 -1.81 3.51 -13.47
C GLY A 72 -2.55 3.68 -12.13
N GLY A 73 -1.99 4.48 -11.21
CA GLY A 73 -2.70 4.92 -10.00
C GLY A 73 -3.11 3.78 -9.05
N ASP A 74 -4.14 4.03 -8.24
CA ASP A 74 -4.58 3.11 -7.19
C ASP A 74 -5.10 1.75 -7.72
N ALA A 75 -5.62 1.72 -8.95
CA ALA A 75 -6.15 0.50 -9.57
C ALA A 75 -5.04 -0.54 -9.83
N THR A 76 -3.86 -0.10 -10.28
CA THR A 76 -2.71 -1.00 -10.49
C THR A 76 -2.18 -1.55 -9.18
N VAL A 77 -2.08 -0.69 -8.16
CA VAL A 77 -1.69 -1.07 -6.79
C VAL A 77 -2.67 -2.10 -6.23
N GLY A 78 -3.99 -1.83 -6.36
CA GLY A 78 -5.05 -2.74 -5.94
C GLY A 78 -4.97 -4.11 -6.59
N ARG A 79 -4.76 -4.17 -7.91
CA ARG A 79 -4.56 -5.45 -8.63
C ARG A 79 -3.35 -6.24 -8.13
N LYS A 80 -2.23 -5.56 -7.84
CA LYS A 80 -1.03 -6.22 -7.33
C LYS A 80 -1.26 -6.79 -5.93
N LEU A 81 -1.85 -6.01 -5.04
CA LEU A 81 -2.21 -6.45 -3.69
C LEU A 81 -3.20 -7.62 -3.72
N HIS A 82 -4.20 -7.55 -4.60
CA HIS A 82 -5.14 -8.65 -4.84
C HIS A 82 -4.43 -9.92 -5.33
N SER A 83 -3.48 -9.79 -6.25
CA SER A 83 -2.66 -10.91 -6.72
C SER A 83 -1.76 -11.51 -5.62
N LEU A 84 -1.44 -10.75 -4.58
CA LEU A 84 -0.70 -11.22 -3.40
C LEU A 84 -1.61 -11.82 -2.31
N GLY A 85 -2.93 -11.83 -2.54
CA GLY A 85 -3.93 -12.35 -1.61
C GLY A 85 -4.44 -11.33 -0.58
N PHE A 86 -4.21 -10.03 -0.80
CA PHE A 86 -4.78 -8.97 0.03
C PHE A 86 -6.09 -8.44 -0.53
N VAL A 87 -6.98 -8.03 0.35
CA VAL A 87 -8.26 -7.41 -0.04
C VAL A 87 -8.03 -5.91 -0.17
N VAL A 88 -8.52 -5.30 -1.25
CA VAL A 88 -8.49 -3.83 -1.42
C VAL A 88 -9.90 -3.33 -1.64
N ARG A 89 -10.40 -2.51 -0.72
CA ARG A 89 -11.67 -1.80 -0.86
C ARG A 89 -11.44 -0.60 -1.77
N SER A 90 -12.25 -0.51 -2.82
CA SER A 90 -12.36 0.67 -3.67
C SER A 90 -13.71 1.33 -3.41
N PRO A 91 -13.88 2.65 -3.63
CA PRO A 91 -15.13 3.35 -3.34
C PRO A 91 -16.19 3.08 -4.43
N ARG A 92 -15.82 2.28 -5.44
CA ARG A 92 -16.63 1.96 -6.62
C ARG A 92 -17.35 0.62 -6.46
N ASP A 93 -17.28 0.01 -5.29
CA ASP A 93 -18.13 -1.08 -4.87
C ASP A 93 -19.35 -0.45 -4.16
N PRO A 94 -20.50 -0.25 -4.84
CA PRO A 94 -21.74 0.04 -4.15
C PRO A 94 -22.11 -1.20 -3.33
N ASP A 95 -22.42 -1.00 -2.05
CA ASP A 95 -23.10 -1.98 -1.21
C ASP A 95 -24.45 -2.39 -1.83
#